data_AF-A0A933WS66-F1
#
_entry.id   AF-A0A933WS66-F1
#
_cell.length_a   1.000
_cell.length_b   1.000
_cell.length_c   1.000
_cell.angle_alpha   90.00
_cell.angle_beta   90.00
_cell.angle_gamma   90.00
#
_symmetry.space_group_name_H-M   'P 1'
#
loop_
_entity.id
_entity.type
_entity.pdbx_description
1 polymer ?
#
loop_
_entity_poly.entity_id
_entity_poly.type
_entity_poly.pdbx_seq_one_letter_code
_entity_poly.pdbx_strand_id
1 'polypeptide(L)'
;MKKKINLSLSEKAIERAVSRGEFRPASKEEFEKIAEAVARRKRDAVLNIRVNSQDLASIKEKARRMGIPYQSFVSELIHQYAI
;
A
#
# COMPACT_ATOMS: atom_id res chain seq x y z
N MET A 1 32.80 -2.08 -14.41
CA MET A 1 32.09 -0.78 -14.51
C MET A 1 30.79 -0.87 -13.70
N LYS A 2 30.64 -0.12 -12.60
CA LYS A 2 29.42 -0.16 -11.76
C LYS A 2 28.27 0.54 -12.50
N LYS A 3 27.17 -0.17 -12.77
CA LYS A 3 25.95 0.40 -13.36
C LYS A 3 25.45 1.55 -12.47
N LYS A 4 25.24 2.74 -13.02
CA LYS A 4 24.55 3.84 -12.34
C LYS A 4 23.11 3.42 -12.08
N ILE A 5 22.77 3.09 -10.84
CA ILE A 5 21.39 2.86 -10.42
C ILE A 5 20.73 4.23 -10.30
N ASN A 6 19.71 4.49 -11.13
CA ASN A 6 18.91 5.72 -11.03
C ASN A 6 17.87 5.52 -9.93
N LEU A 7 18.19 5.96 -8.72
CA LEU A 7 17.26 6.00 -7.61
C LEU A 7 16.11 6.97 -7.90
N SER A 8 14.89 6.55 -7.59
CA SER A 8 13.70 7.41 -7.58
C SER A 8 13.84 8.52 -6.54
N LEU A 9 12.98 9.55 -6.63
CA LEU A 9 12.96 10.65 -5.66
C LEU A 9 12.77 10.15 -4.21
N SER A 10 11.91 9.16 -4.02
CA SER A 10 11.64 8.53 -2.72
C SER A 10 12.84 7.78 -2.19
N GLU A 11 13.52 6.98 -3.02
CA GLU A 11 14.71 6.22 -2.61
C GLU A 11 15.87 7.16 -2.26
N LYS A 12 16.06 8.26 -3.00
CA LYS A 12 17.06 9.29 -2.66
C LYS A 12 16.74 9.97 -1.34
N ALA A 13 15.47 10.19 -1.01
CA ALA A 13 15.07 10.77 0.26
C ALA A 13 15.40 9.83 1.43
N ILE A 14 15.13 8.54 1.27
CA ILE A 14 15.46 7.49 2.25
C ILE A 14 16.98 7.40 2.45
N GLU A 15 17.76 7.35 1.36
CA GLU A 15 19.23 7.29 1.43
C GLU A 15 19.82 8.47 2.21
N ARG A 16 19.35 9.69 1.93
CA ARG A 16 19.80 10.87 2.68
C ARG A 16 19.39 10.83 4.15
N ALA A 17 18.20 10.37 4.47
CA ALA A 17 17.73 10.23 5.86
C ALA A 17 18.56 9.18 6.63
N VAL A 18 18.93 8.07 5.97
CA VAL A 18 19.89 7.08 6.52
C VAL A 18 21.26 7.73 6.75
N SER A 19 21.78 8.46 5.76
CA SER A 19 23.08 9.14 5.88
C SER A 19 23.10 10.23 6.96
N ARG A 20 21.95 10.82 7.29
CA ARG A 20 21.79 11.79 8.39
C ARG A 20 21.55 11.15 9.75
N GLY A 21 21.48 9.81 9.83
CA GLY A 21 21.25 9.10 11.10
C GLY A 21 19.84 9.27 11.67
N GLU A 22 18.85 9.57 10.82
CA GLU A 22 17.46 9.78 11.29
C GLU A 22 16.75 8.49 11.70
N PHE A 23 17.28 7.33 11.28
CA PHE A 23 16.72 6.03 11.62
C PHE A 23 17.44 5.42 12.83
N ARG A 24 16.66 4.83 13.73
CA ARG A 24 17.16 4.05 14.87
C ARG A 24 16.98 2.56 14.56
N PRO A 25 17.91 1.69 14.98
CA PRO A 25 17.71 0.25 14.88
C PRO A 25 16.51 -0.14 15.74
N ALA A 26 15.51 -0.75 15.13
CA ALA A 26 14.37 -1.33 15.83
C ALA A 26 14.82 -2.55 16.65
N SER A 27 14.16 -2.80 17.79
CA SER A 27 14.33 -4.06 18.52
C SER A 27 13.85 -5.24 17.66
N LYS A 28 14.30 -6.45 17.99
CA LYS A 28 13.92 -7.66 17.23
C LYS A 28 12.39 -7.84 17.18
N GLU A 29 11.71 -7.64 18.30
CA GLU A 29 10.24 -7.74 18.40
C GLU A 29 9.52 -6.68 17.57
N GLU A 30 10.03 -5.45 17.57
CA GLU A 30 9.43 -4.36 16.80
C GLU A 30 9.65 -4.56 15.30
N PHE A 31 10.82 -5.06 14.91
CA PHE A 31 11.10 -5.47 13.53
C PHE A 31 10.17 -6.59 13.07
N GLU A 32 9.96 -7.63 13.89
CA GLU A 32 9.05 -8.74 13.57
C GLU A 32 7.61 -8.25 13.39
N LYS A 33 7.13 -7.36 14.27
CA LYS A 33 5.79 -6.74 14.12
C LYS A 33 5.65 -5.94 12.84
N ILE A 34 6.66 -5.13 12.51
CA ILE A 34 6.66 -4.33 11.26
C ILE A 34 6.68 -5.27 10.04
N ALA A 35 7.54 -6.29 10.07
CA ALA A 35 7.65 -7.26 8.98
C ALA A 35 6.33 -8.02 8.77
N GLU A 36 5.67 -8.45 9.85
CA GLU A 36 4.37 -9.12 9.78
C GLU A 36 3.29 -8.19 9.23
N ALA A 37 3.23 -6.94 9.68
CA ALA A 37 2.27 -5.96 9.18
C ALA A 37 2.46 -5.68 7.67
N VAL A 38 3.71 -5.59 7.21
CA VAL A 38 4.04 -5.45 5.79
C VAL A 38 3.64 -6.69 5.00
N ALA A 39 3.94 -7.88 5.53
CA ALA A 39 3.59 -9.15 4.90
C ALA A 39 2.07 -9.32 4.76
N ARG A 40 1.28 -8.97 5.79
CA ARG A 40 -0.19 -8.99 5.76
C ARG A 40 -0.80 -8.03 4.74
N ARG A 41 -0.10 -6.93 4.44
CA ARG A 41 -0.56 -5.93 3.46
C ARG A 41 -0.18 -6.28 2.01
N LYS A 42 0.59 -7.34 1.81
CA LYS A 42 0.97 -7.81 0.48
C LYS A 42 -0.30 -8.17 -0.31
N ARG A 43 -0.40 -7.64 -1.53
CA ARG A 43 -1.48 -7.96 -2.48
C ARG A 43 -0.99 -9.06 -3.42
N ASP A 44 -1.03 -10.30 -2.96
CA ASP A 44 -0.52 -11.46 -3.70
C ASP A 44 -1.62 -12.27 -4.41
N ALA A 45 -2.90 -12.00 -4.13
CA ALA A 45 -4.04 -12.64 -4.78
C ALA A 45 -4.83 -11.66 -5.66
N VAL A 46 -5.37 -12.17 -6.78
CA VAL A 46 -6.25 -11.43 -7.69
C VAL A 46 -7.67 -11.95 -7.55
N LEU A 47 -8.64 -11.05 -7.37
CA LEU A 47 -10.06 -11.36 -7.27
C LEU A 47 -10.81 -10.72 -8.46
N ASN A 48 -11.49 -11.52 -9.27
CA ASN A 48 -12.34 -11.05 -10.36
C ASN A 48 -13.81 -11.14 -9.94
N ILE A 49 -14.52 -10.00 -9.93
CA ILE A 49 -15.93 -9.92 -9.51
C ILE A 49 -16.74 -9.33 -10.66
N ARG A 50 -17.85 -9.99 -11.02
CA ARG A 50 -18.85 -9.42 -11.92
C ARG A 50 -19.88 -8.63 -11.10
N VAL A 51 -20.14 -7.41 -11.52
CA VAL A 51 -21.17 -6.53 -10.95
C VAL A 51 -22.00 -5.95 -12.09
N ASN A 52 -23.24 -5.57 -11.81
CA ASN A 52 -24.05 -4.86 -12.79
C ASN A 52 -23.52 -3.43 -13.00
N SER A 53 -23.92 -2.80 -14.10
CA SER A 53 -23.45 -1.45 -14.46
C SER A 53 -23.92 -0.36 -13.48
N GLN A 54 -25.11 -0.53 -12.90
CA GLN A 54 -25.70 0.42 -11.96
C GLN A 54 -24.93 0.46 -10.64
N ASP A 55 -24.62 -0.70 -10.06
CA ASP A 55 -23.81 -0.85 -8.84
C ASP A 55 -22.40 -0.31 -9.07
N LEU A 56 -21.79 -0.60 -10.22
CA LEU A 56 -20.47 -0.06 -10.56
C LEU A 56 -20.48 1.48 -10.59
N ALA A 57 -21.55 2.09 -11.11
CA ALA A 57 -21.71 3.53 -11.12
C ALA A 57 -21.85 4.09 -9.68
N SER A 58 -22.69 3.48 -8.85
CA SER A 58 -22.86 3.88 -7.45
C SER A 58 -21.58 3.73 -6.62
N ILE A 59 -20.80 2.66 -6.83
CA ILE A 59 -19.51 2.44 -6.18
C ILE A 59 -18.52 3.55 -6.58
N LYS A 60 -18.43 3.87 -7.88
CA LYS A 60 -17.57 4.94 -8.38
C LYS A 60 -17.96 6.30 -7.81
N GLU A 61 -19.26 6.58 -7.70
CA GLU A 61 -19.75 7.83 -7.12
C GLU A 61 -19.37 7.97 -5.65
N LYS A 62 -19.58 6.92 -4.84
CA LYS A 62 -19.19 6.89 -3.43
C LYS A 62 -17.68 7.10 -3.25
N ALA A 63 -16.87 6.37 -4.03
CA ALA A 63 -15.42 6.51 -4.00
C ALA A 63 -14.96 7.93 -4.39
N ARG A 64 -15.59 8.53 -5.42
CA ARG A 64 -15.34 9.91 -5.83
C ARG A 64 -15.67 10.91 -4.73
N ARG A 65 -16.78 10.72 -4.00
CA ARG A 65 -17.15 11.57 -2.85
C ARG A 65 -16.11 11.51 -1.74
N MET A 66 -15.47 10.37 -1.56
CA MET A 66 -14.40 10.16 -0.59
C MET A 66 -13.00 10.56 -1.11
N GLY A 67 -12.89 10.97 -2.38
CA GLY A 67 -11.61 11.34 -2.98
C GLY A 67 -10.63 10.17 -3.17
N ILE A 68 -11.13 8.93 -3.20
CA ILE A 68 -10.31 7.72 -3.34
C ILE A 68 -10.64 6.97 -4.65
N PRO A 69 -9.69 6.21 -5.23
CA PRO A 69 -9.98 5.33 -6.35
C PRO A 69 -11.03 4.28 -5.98
N TYR A 70 -11.93 3.95 -6.90
CA TYR A 70 -13.00 2.96 -6.64
C TYR A 70 -12.45 1.57 -6.32
N GLN A 71 -11.29 1.19 -6.88
CA GLN A 71 -10.64 -0.07 -6.54
C GLN A 71 -10.17 -0.09 -5.08
N SER A 72 -9.65 1.04 -4.57
CA SER A 72 -9.25 1.18 -3.17
C SER A 72 -10.45 1.09 -2.25
N PHE A 73 -11.56 1.75 -2.62
CA PHE A 73 -12.82 1.67 -1.88
C PHE A 73 -13.36 0.23 -1.82
N VAL A 74 -13.37 -0.50 -2.95
CA VAL A 74 -13.77 -1.91 -2.97
C VAL A 74 -12.85 -2.78 -2.12
N SER A 75 -11.54 -2.53 -2.16
CA SER A 75 -10.57 -3.26 -1.34
C SER A 75 -10.79 -3.03 0.16
N GLU A 76 -11.15 -1.79 0.55
CA GLU A 76 -11.46 -1.42 1.92
C GLU A 76 -12.75 -2.09 2.41
N LEU A 77 -13.80 -2.12 1.58
CA LEU A 77 -15.03 -2.86 1.91
C LEU A 77 -14.74 -4.35 2.12
N ILE A 78 -13.97 -4.99 1.23
CA ILE A 78 -13.62 -6.41 1.41
C ILE A 78 -12.86 -6.60 2.72
N HIS A 79 -11.90 -5.71 3.03
CA HIS A 79 -11.14 -5.78 4.28
C HIS A 79 -12.03 -5.66 5.52
N GLN A 80 -12.93 -4.67 5.55
CA GLN A 80 -13.86 -4.44 6.68
C GLN A 80 -14.82 -5.60 6.93
N TYR A 81 -15.17 -6.37 5.89
CA TYR A 81 -16.11 -7.50 6.01
C TYR A 81 -15.42 -8.84 6.23
N ALA A 82 -14.18 -9.02 5.77
CA ALA A 82 -13.45 -10.28 5.89
C ALA A 82 -12.59 -10.39 7.16
N ILE A 83 -12.24 -9.26 7.79
CA ILE A 83 -11.40 -9.14 8.99
C ILE A 83 -12.12 -8.26 10.01
#